data_AF-A0A6M1YLL0-F1
#
_entry.id   AF-A0A6M1YLL0-F1
#
_cell.length_a   1.000
_cell.length_b   1.000
_cell.length_c   1.000
_cell.angle_alpha   90.00
_cell.angle_beta   90.00
_cell.angle_gamma   90.00
#
_symmetry.space_group_name_H-M   'P 1'
#
loop_
_entity.id
_entity.type
_entity.pdbx_description
1 polymer ?
#
loop_
_entity_poly.entity_id
_entity_poly.type
_entity_poly.pdbx_seq_one_letter_code
_entity_poly.pdbx_strand_id
1 'polypeptide(L)'
;YAKKIPLISYISMHAYSPNKDTKFLVAFDAKSEGLYLVEAEKSKNSIKYLSEPSLFSLNEASGLIDKYEIVISPHADVIKNKFETYKNKFEYQELDPLRLLDSTNQKYIEKKFEDYSSFDLLYLRGPKIVE
;
A
#
# COMPACT_ATOMS: atom_id res chain seq x y z
N TYR A 1 7.22 -15.09 22.25
CA TYR A 1 8.29 -14.59 23.13
C TYR A 1 9.37 -15.64 23.46
N ALA A 2 9.02 -16.83 23.98
CA ALA A 2 9.99 -17.81 24.52
C ALA A 2 11.13 -18.27 23.59
N LYS A 3 10.96 -18.21 22.25
CA LYS A 3 12.00 -18.58 21.28
C LYS A 3 12.88 -17.42 20.79
N LYS A 4 12.68 -16.19 21.30
CA LYS A 4 13.41 -14.97 20.88
C LYS A 4 13.50 -14.79 19.35
N ILE A 5 12.43 -15.16 18.63
CA ILE A 5 12.35 -14.96 17.18
C ILE A 5 12.15 -13.46 16.93
N PRO A 6 12.95 -12.82 16.06
CA PRO A 6 12.81 -11.41 15.75
C PRO A 6 11.46 -11.12 15.07
N LEU A 7 10.91 -9.93 15.34
CA LEU A 7 9.70 -9.46 14.67
C LEU A 7 10.08 -8.62 13.46
N ILE A 8 9.38 -8.81 12.36
CA ILE A 8 9.53 -7.99 11.16
C ILE A 8 8.17 -7.39 10.83
N SER A 9 8.08 -6.09 11.02
CA SER A 9 6.92 -5.29 10.62
C SER A 9 6.89 -5.13 9.10
N TYR A 10 5.69 -5.05 8.53
CA TYR A 10 5.50 -4.70 7.13
C TYR A 10 4.26 -3.84 6.96
N ILE A 11 4.29 -3.03 5.91
CA ILE A 11 3.14 -2.22 5.48
C ILE A 11 2.26 -3.14 4.64
N SER A 12 1.02 -3.39 5.06
CA SER A 12 0.11 -4.32 4.38
C SER A 12 -0.16 -3.94 2.93
N MET A 13 -0.14 -2.65 2.60
CA MET A 13 -0.29 -2.15 1.22
C MET A 13 0.87 -2.59 0.30
N HIS A 14 2.02 -3.01 0.84
CA HIS A 14 3.15 -3.50 0.05
C HIS A 14 2.99 -4.96 -0.43
N ALA A 15 1.85 -5.60 -0.13
CA ALA A 15 1.54 -6.94 -0.62
C ALA A 15 0.86 -6.96 -2.00
N TYR A 16 0.58 -5.79 -2.57
CA TYR A 16 -0.22 -5.63 -3.78
C TYR A 16 0.65 -5.12 -4.93
N SER A 17 0.47 -5.68 -6.14
CA SER A 17 1.13 -5.15 -7.33
C SER A 17 0.56 -5.75 -8.63
N PRO A 18 0.64 -5.01 -9.73
CA PRO A 18 0.15 -5.45 -11.03
C PRO A 18 0.96 -6.62 -11.60
N ASN A 19 0.39 -7.30 -12.60
CA ASN A 19 1.09 -8.36 -13.34
C ASN A 19 2.04 -7.80 -14.42
N LYS A 20 1.96 -6.51 -14.73
CA LYS A 20 2.77 -5.80 -15.75
C LYS A 20 3.70 -4.76 -15.12
N ASP A 21 4.80 -4.46 -15.80
CA ASP A 21 5.70 -3.37 -15.44
C ASP A 21 5.01 -2.03 -15.72
N THR A 22 4.75 -1.26 -14.65
CA THR A 22 4.07 0.04 -14.74
C THR A 22 4.18 0.78 -13.40
N LYS A 23 3.84 2.06 -13.42
CA LYS A 23 3.54 2.85 -12.24
C LYS A 23 2.10 2.61 -11.83
N PHE A 24 1.89 2.33 -10.55
CA PHE A 24 0.57 1.99 -10.01
C PHE A 24 0.34 2.62 -8.63
N LEU A 25 -0.93 2.70 -8.26
CA LEU A 25 -1.36 3.01 -6.91
C LEU A 25 -1.84 1.74 -6.22
N VAL A 26 -1.55 1.62 -4.92
CA VAL A 26 -2.31 0.73 -4.03
C VAL A 26 -3.29 1.60 -3.26
N ALA A 27 -4.57 1.22 -3.26
CA ALA A 27 -5.62 1.99 -2.60
C ALA A 27 -6.42 1.15 -1.61
N PHE A 28 -6.52 1.59 -0.36
CA PHE A 28 -7.44 1.00 0.62
C PHE A 28 -8.55 2.01 0.94
N ASP A 29 -9.80 1.55 0.86
CA ASP A 29 -10.95 2.30 1.33
C ASP A 29 -10.82 2.73 2.81
N ALA A 30 -10.79 4.04 3.06
CA ALA A 30 -10.82 4.64 4.41
C ALA A 30 -12.24 5.11 4.78
N LYS A 31 -13.28 4.46 4.22
CA LYS A 31 -14.69 4.76 4.46
C LYS A 31 -15.03 6.21 4.16
N SER A 32 -15.56 6.96 5.14
CA SER A 32 -15.93 8.37 5.00
C SER A 32 -14.73 9.31 4.95
N GLU A 33 -13.55 8.87 5.40
CA GLU A 33 -12.35 9.72 5.48
C GLU A 33 -11.60 9.84 4.14
N GLY A 34 -11.90 8.95 3.17
CA GLY A 34 -11.30 8.97 1.84
C GLY A 34 -10.63 7.65 1.49
N LEU A 35 -9.37 7.71 1.02
CA LEU A 35 -8.57 6.56 0.65
C LEU A 35 -7.17 6.63 1.28
N TYR A 36 -6.67 5.50 1.76
CA TYR A 36 -5.23 5.33 1.97
C TYR A 36 -4.58 4.97 0.64
N LEU A 37 -3.56 5.73 0.23
CA LEU A 37 -2.85 5.52 -1.04
C LEU A 37 -1.36 5.32 -0.81
N VAL A 38 -0.76 4.46 -1.64
CA VAL A 38 0.68 4.28 -1.80
C VAL A 38 1.02 4.32 -3.28
N GLU A 39 1.98 5.16 -3.64
CA GLU A 39 2.56 5.23 -4.97
C GLU A 39 3.66 4.18 -5.13
N ALA A 40 3.64 3.42 -6.21
CA ALA A 40 4.62 2.39 -6.47
C ALA A 40 4.93 2.22 -7.96
N GLU A 41 6.09 1.65 -8.26
CA GLU A 41 6.54 1.33 -9.61
C GLU A 41 7.05 -0.11 -9.64
N LYS A 42 6.50 -0.91 -10.56
CA LYS A 42 6.97 -2.27 -10.81
C LYS A 42 7.92 -2.27 -12.00
N SER A 43 9.06 -2.92 -11.84
CA SER A 43 10.01 -3.17 -12.92
C SER A 43 10.56 -4.60 -12.81
N LYS A 44 10.22 -5.46 -13.78
CA LYS A 44 10.53 -6.90 -13.77
C LYS A 44 10.04 -7.57 -12.48
N ASN A 45 10.99 -7.94 -11.62
CA ASN A 45 10.75 -8.66 -10.37
C ASN A 45 10.90 -7.77 -9.13
N SER A 46 11.03 -6.45 -9.28
CA SER A 46 11.12 -5.53 -8.15
C SER A 46 9.99 -4.51 -8.15
N ILE A 47 9.66 -4.07 -6.94
CA ILE A 47 8.70 -2.99 -6.70
C ILE A 47 9.45 -1.91 -5.92
N LYS A 48 9.37 -0.68 -6.41
CA LYS A 48 9.84 0.51 -5.70
C LYS A 48 8.62 1.27 -5.18
N TYR A 49 8.50 1.39 -3.87
CA TYR A 49 7.52 2.25 -3.23
C TYR A 49 8.03 3.70 -3.25
N LEU A 50 7.24 4.61 -3.82
CA LEU A 50 7.58 6.00 -4.05
C LEU A 50 7.06 6.92 -2.94
N SER A 51 6.11 6.44 -2.15
CA SER A 51 5.53 7.16 -1.03
C SER A 51 5.23 6.23 0.14
N GLU A 52 5.17 6.79 1.35
CA GLU A 52 4.59 6.11 2.51
C GLU A 52 3.05 6.12 2.43
N PRO A 53 2.36 5.12 3.02
CA PRO A 53 0.90 5.11 3.14
C PRO A 53 0.40 6.40 3.77
N SER A 54 -0.54 7.07 3.10
CA SER A 54 -1.10 8.33 3.58
C SER A 54 -2.60 8.38 3.28
N LEU A 55 -3.36 9.08 4.12
CA LEU A 55 -4.78 9.35 3.88
C LEU A 55 -4.94 10.52 2.91
N PHE A 56 -5.80 10.33 1.91
CA PHE A 56 -6.19 11.35 0.94
C PHE A 56 -7.72 11.50 0.95
N SER A 57 -8.19 12.74 0.90
CA SER A 57 -9.60 13.01 0.58
C SER A 57 -9.95 12.52 -0.83
N LEU A 58 -11.24 12.36 -1.13
CA LEU A 58 -11.67 11.89 -2.46
C LEU A 58 -11.22 12.84 -3.59
N ASN A 59 -11.20 14.16 -3.32
CA ASN A 59 -10.76 15.15 -4.29
C ASN A 59 -9.24 15.04 -4.59
N GLU A 60 -8.42 14.90 -3.55
CA GLU A 60 -6.96 14.73 -3.71
C GLU A 60 -6.63 13.40 -4.37
N ALA A 61 -7.33 12.32 -3.94
CA ALA A 61 -7.18 11.01 -4.53
C ALA A 61 -7.51 11.02 -6.03
N SER A 62 -8.56 11.74 -6.46
CA SER A 62 -8.92 11.88 -7.87
C SER A 62 -7.77 12.44 -8.70
N GLY A 63 -7.12 13.52 -8.21
CA GLY A 63 -5.98 14.13 -8.88
C GLY A 63 -4.75 13.22 -8.95
N LEU A 64 -4.59 12.31 -7.99
CA LEU A 64 -3.53 11.31 -8.02
C LEU A 64 -3.86 10.17 -8.98
N ILE A 65 -5.07 9.58 -8.89
CA ILE A 65 -5.54 8.48 -9.75
C ILE A 65 -5.47 8.83 -11.23
N ASP A 66 -5.68 10.10 -11.59
CA ASP A 66 -5.56 10.56 -12.97
C ASP A 66 -4.17 10.30 -13.58
N LYS A 67 -3.11 10.42 -12.76
CA LYS A 67 -1.71 10.31 -13.17
C LYS A 67 -1.20 8.87 -13.31
N TYR A 68 -1.95 7.90 -12.79
CA TYR A 68 -1.55 6.49 -12.76
C TYR A 68 -2.38 5.67 -13.75
N GLU A 69 -1.76 4.65 -14.33
CA GLU A 69 -2.42 3.77 -15.29
C GLU A 69 -3.43 2.85 -14.57
N ILE A 70 -3.05 2.38 -13.39
CA ILE A 70 -3.77 1.34 -12.65
C ILE A 70 -3.74 1.60 -11.15
N VAL A 71 -4.85 1.28 -10.51
CA VAL A 71 -5.05 1.31 -9.06
C VAL A 71 -5.41 -0.10 -8.61
N ILE A 72 -4.54 -0.70 -7.81
CA ILE A 72 -4.76 -2.02 -7.21
C ILE A 72 -5.44 -1.83 -5.86
N SER A 73 -6.49 -2.61 -5.60
CA SER A 73 -7.18 -2.54 -4.31
C SER A 73 -7.88 -3.85 -3.94
N PRO A 74 -7.81 -4.28 -2.67
CA PRO A 74 -8.72 -5.31 -2.16
C PRO A 74 -10.17 -4.79 -2.01
N HIS A 75 -10.38 -3.48 -2.12
CA HIS A 75 -11.68 -2.81 -2.00
C HIS A 75 -12.11 -2.17 -3.33
N ALA A 76 -11.55 -2.63 -4.47
CA ALA A 76 -11.76 -2.01 -5.78
C ALA A 76 -13.24 -1.81 -6.11
N ASP A 77 -14.10 -2.78 -5.81
CA ASP A 77 -15.54 -2.70 -6.13
C ASP A 77 -16.25 -1.59 -5.36
N VAL A 78 -15.84 -1.33 -4.12
CA VAL A 78 -16.38 -0.21 -3.31
C VAL A 78 -15.83 1.12 -3.81
N ILE A 79 -14.53 1.18 -4.11
CA ILE A 79 -13.86 2.42 -4.51
C ILE A 79 -14.32 2.88 -5.89
N LYS A 80 -14.57 1.97 -6.84
CA LYS A 80 -15.09 2.28 -8.18
C LYS A 80 -16.34 3.17 -8.15
N ASN A 81 -17.23 2.95 -7.19
CA ASN A 81 -18.46 3.74 -7.03
C ASN A 81 -18.19 5.16 -6.54
N LYS A 82 -17.02 5.44 -5.96
CA LYS A 82 -16.58 6.77 -5.54
C LYS A 82 -15.91 7.57 -6.66
N PHE A 83 -15.51 6.90 -7.75
CA PHE A 83 -14.73 7.48 -8.85
C PHE A 83 -15.27 7.03 -10.22
N GLU A 84 -16.48 7.48 -10.55
CA GLU A 84 -17.17 7.14 -11.82
C GLU A 84 -16.28 7.28 -13.06
N THR A 85 -15.54 8.39 -13.16
CA THR A 85 -14.64 8.69 -14.30
C THR A 85 -13.48 7.69 -14.43
N TYR A 86 -13.05 7.07 -13.33
CA TYR A 86 -11.84 6.25 -13.27
C TYR A 86 -12.12 4.77 -13.02
N LYS A 87 -13.37 4.31 -13.12
CA LYS A 87 -13.77 2.92 -12.84
C LYS A 87 -12.87 1.86 -13.48
N ASN A 88 -12.45 2.11 -14.72
CA ASN A 88 -11.64 1.18 -15.51
C ASN A 88 -10.18 1.07 -15.03
N LYS A 89 -9.71 2.00 -14.19
CA LYS A 89 -8.35 1.96 -13.63
C LYS A 89 -8.25 1.06 -12.40
N PHE A 90 -9.36 0.72 -11.76
CA PHE A 90 -9.36 -0.05 -10.51
C PHE A 90 -9.40 -1.55 -10.78
N GLU A 91 -8.37 -2.24 -10.35
CA GLU A 91 -8.29 -3.70 -10.39
C GLU A 91 -8.40 -4.27 -8.99
N TYR A 92 -9.31 -5.22 -8.84
CA TYR A 92 -9.42 -6.02 -7.63
C TYR A 92 -8.24 -6.98 -7.54
N GLN A 93 -7.58 -7.03 -6.40
CA GLN A 93 -6.56 -8.02 -6.11
C GLN A 93 -6.65 -8.44 -4.64
N GLU A 94 -6.57 -9.75 -4.39
CA GLU A 94 -6.41 -10.28 -3.03
C GLU A 94 -4.97 -10.12 -2.54
N LEU A 95 -4.80 -10.16 -1.21
CA LEU A 95 -3.48 -10.16 -0.60
C LEU A 95 -2.65 -11.34 -1.12
N ASP A 96 -1.48 -11.05 -1.70
CA ASP A 96 -0.48 -12.05 -2.03
C ASP A 96 0.62 -12.08 -0.95
N PRO A 97 0.55 -12.99 0.04
CA PRO A 97 1.50 -13.01 1.15
C PRO A 97 2.93 -13.37 0.69
N LEU A 98 3.09 -14.01 -0.47
CA LEU A 98 4.41 -14.37 -0.97
C LEU A 98 5.23 -13.12 -1.34
N ARG A 99 4.58 -12.03 -1.71
CA ARG A 99 5.26 -10.76 -2.04
C ARG A 99 5.89 -10.08 -0.84
N LEU A 100 5.39 -10.40 0.36
CA LEU A 100 5.98 -9.90 1.60
C LEU A 100 7.25 -10.69 1.98
N LEU A 101 7.48 -11.88 1.42
CA LEU A 101 8.65 -12.70 1.75
C LEU A 101 9.95 -12.00 1.37
N ASP A 102 10.03 -11.43 0.17
CA ASP A 102 11.26 -10.75 -0.27
C ASP A 102 11.56 -9.54 0.60
N SER A 103 10.55 -8.72 0.91
CA SER A 103 10.68 -7.59 1.84
C SER A 103 11.08 -8.04 3.24
N THR A 104 10.50 -9.14 3.73
CA THR A 104 10.80 -9.72 5.04
C THR A 104 12.22 -10.25 5.10
N ASN A 105 12.65 -11.02 4.09
CA ASN A 105 13.99 -11.57 3.98
C ASN A 105 15.02 -10.45 3.90
N GLN A 106 14.76 -9.40 3.10
CA GLN A 106 15.64 -8.25 3.00
C GLN A 106 15.77 -7.54 4.36
N LYS A 107 14.67 -7.26 5.07
CA LYS A 107 14.71 -6.67 6.41
C LYS A 107 15.47 -7.54 7.40
N TYR A 108 15.31 -8.86 7.33
CA TYR A 108 16.05 -9.80 8.17
C TYR A 108 17.57 -9.74 7.91
N ILE A 109 17.99 -9.80 6.63
CA ILE A 109 19.39 -9.72 6.21
C ILE A 109 20.01 -8.38 6.62
N GLU A 110 19.28 -7.28 6.45
CA GLU A 110 19.70 -5.93 6.84
C GLU A 110 19.66 -5.69 8.35
N LYS A 111 19.25 -6.69 9.15
CA LYS A 111 19.04 -6.60 10.61
C LYS A 111 18.07 -5.49 11.03
N LYS A 112 17.10 -5.16 10.16
CA LYS A 112 15.99 -4.24 10.41
C LYS A 112 14.80 -5.02 10.98
N PHE A 113 14.99 -5.57 12.16
CA PHE A 113 13.93 -6.26 12.90
C PHE A 113 13.73 -5.62 14.28
N GLU A 114 12.52 -5.76 14.77
CA GLU A 114 12.06 -5.21 16.03
C GLU A 114 12.04 -6.31 17.10
N ASP A 115 12.12 -5.89 18.36
CA ASP A 115 11.74 -6.75 19.47
C ASP A 115 10.28 -6.45 19.86
N TYR A 116 9.71 -7.28 20.73
CA TYR A 116 8.30 -7.15 21.11
C TYR A 116 8.00 -5.84 21.87
N SER A 117 9.01 -5.13 22.37
CA SER A 117 8.87 -3.83 23.04
C SER A 117 9.04 -2.64 22.10
N SER A 118 9.62 -2.84 20.91
CA SER A 118 9.86 -1.79 19.92
C SER A 118 8.94 -1.86 18.70
N PHE A 119 7.91 -2.71 18.73
CA PHE A 119 6.94 -2.83 17.64
C PHE A 119 6.09 -1.56 17.51
N ASP A 120 6.28 -0.84 16.41
CA ASP A 120 5.48 0.34 16.08
C ASP A 120 4.43 -0.03 15.03
N LEU A 121 3.16 0.00 15.44
CA LEU A 121 2.06 -0.23 14.51
C LEU A 121 1.77 1.08 13.78
N LEU A 122 1.87 1.05 12.45
CA LEU A 122 1.52 2.19 11.61
C LEU A 122 0.02 2.53 11.75
N TYR A 123 -0.30 3.48 12.63
CA TYR A 123 -1.65 4.03 12.79
C TYR A 123 -1.83 5.23 11.85
N LEU A 124 -2.48 4.99 10.70
CA LEU A 124 -2.87 6.06 9.78
C LEU A 124 -4.13 6.77 10.29
N ARG A 125 -4.00 7.58 11.36
CA ARG A 125 -5.10 8.40 11.90
C ARG A 125 -4.99 9.84 11.39
N GLY A 126 -5.99 10.28 10.61
CA GLY A 126 -6.16 11.67 10.19
C GLY A 126 -5.40 12.06 8.90
N PRO A 127 -5.86 13.12 8.21
CA PRO A 127 -5.21 13.62 7.00
C PRO A 127 -3.80 14.15 7.29
N LYS A 128 -2.89 14.05 6.32
CA LYS A 128 -1.61 14.77 6.40
C LYS A 128 -1.91 16.26 6.51
N ILE A 129 -1.47 16.89 7.60
CA ILE A 129 -1.41 18.34 7.67
C ILE A 129 -0.34 18.75 6.66
N VAL A 130 -0.75 19.40 5.58
CA VAL A 130 0.17 20.07 4.66
C VAL A 130 0.57 21.37 5.35
N GLU A 131 1.81 21.45 5.84
CA GLU A 131 2.43 22.71 6.27
C GLU A 131 2.83 23.57 5.07
#